data_AF-A0AAW8GBE5-F1
#
_entry.id   AF-A0AAW8GBE5-F1
#
_cell.length_a   1.000
_cell.length_b   1.000
_cell.length_c   1.000
_cell.angle_alpha   90.00
_cell.angle_beta   90.00
_cell.angle_gamma   90.00
#
_symmetry.space_group_name_H-M   'P 1'
#
loop_
_entity.id
_entity.type
_entity.pdbx_description
1 polymer ?
#
loop_
_entity_poly.entity_id
_entity_poly.type
_entity_poly.pdbx_seq_one_letter_code
_entity_poly.pdbx_strand_id
1 'polypeptide(L)'
;MKIVGHWDKTWGAIADSPNLIGGVSTGELSKRAAEQRALGACEERGGHSCVVTFTYFNQCVALIDPNILGTSNFAQTADSIETASELGLKYCAEKAGPKASCKVVYSDCTMPKYRE
;
A
#
# COMPACT_ATOMS: atom_id res chain seq x y z
N MET A 1 0.22 30.90 25.64
CA MET A 1 -0.28 30.29 24.38
C MET A 1 -0.98 29.00 24.73
N LYS A 2 -2.28 28.88 24.44
CA LYS A 2 -2.95 27.57 24.44
C LYS A 2 -2.55 26.92 23.12
N ILE A 3 -1.70 25.90 23.17
CA ILE A 3 -1.48 25.05 22.01
C ILE A 3 -2.75 24.21 21.91
N VAL A 4 -3.47 24.36 20.80
CA VAL A 4 -4.60 23.49 20.46
C VAL A 4 -3.98 22.39 19.62
N GLY A 5 -4.15 21.13 20.03
CA GLY A 5 -3.54 20.02 19.31
C GLY A 5 -4.02 19.94 17.87
N HIS A 6 -3.26 19.24 17.03
CA HIS A 6 -3.51 19.08 15.60
C HIS A 6 -3.46 17.61 15.18
N TRP A 7 -4.08 17.31 14.04
CA TRP A 7 -4.03 16.00 13.41
C TRP A 7 -2.96 15.99 12.33
N ASP A 8 -1.98 15.11 12.47
CA ASP A 8 -1.01 14.87 11.43
C ASP A 8 -1.47 13.83 10.44
N LYS A 9 -1.23 14.14 9.17
CA LYS A 9 -1.32 13.16 8.12
C LYS A 9 -0.25 12.12 8.33
N THR A 10 -0.63 10.86 8.17
CA THR A 10 0.32 9.76 8.08
C THR A 10 0.26 9.16 6.69
N TRP A 11 1.38 8.61 6.26
CA TRP A 11 1.60 8.11 4.92
C TRP A 11 2.07 6.66 4.98
N GLY A 12 1.63 5.88 4.00
CA GLY A 12 2.14 4.56 3.70
C GLY A 12 2.52 4.46 2.23
N ALA A 13 3.43 3.56 1.90
CA ALA A 13 3.92 3.36 0.55
C ALA A 13 4.28 1.90 0.30
N ILE A 14 4.25 1.53 -0.97
CA ILE A 14 4.55 0.18 -1.46
C ILE A 14 5.58 0.34 -2.57
N ALA A 15 6.62 -0.46 -2.50
CA ALA A 15 7.65 -0.57 -3.52
C ALA A 15 7.76 -2.02 -3.99
N ASP A 16 7.96 -2.20 -5.30
CA ASP A 16 8.09 -3.50 -5.93
C ASP A 16 9.42 -3.58 -6.70
N SER A 17 9.85 -4.81 -6.97
CA SER A 17 11.04 -5.12 -7.76
C SER A 17 10.72 -6.18 -8.84
N PRO A 18 11.51 -6.26 -9.92
CA PRO A 18 11.31 -7.26 -10.97
C PRO A 18 11.42 -8.71 -10.50
N ASN A 19 12.16 -8.98 -9.40
CA ASN A 19 12.29 -10.31 -8.80
C ASN A 19 11.18 -10.63 -7.79
N LEU A 20 10.05 -9.91 -7.84
CA LEU A 20 8.84 -10.14 -7.04
C LEU A 20 9.05 -9.97 -5.53
N ILE A 21 10.05 -9.17 -5.14
CA ILE A 21 10.29 -8.79 -3.75
C ILE A 21 9.74 -7.39 -3.52
N GLY A 22 8.83 -7.26 -2.56
CA GLY A 22 8.19 -5.98 -2.22
C GLY A 22 8.64 -5.43 -0.88
N GLY A 23 8.56 -4.11 -0.74
CA GLY A 23 8.76 -3.36 0.49
C GLY A 23 7.56 -2.47 0.79
N VAL A 24 7.25 -2.30 2.08
CA VAL A 24 6.10 -1.49 2.52
C VAL A 24 6.51 -0.55 3.65
N SER A 25 5.78 0.55 3.79
CA SER A 25 5.88 1.47 4.92
C SER A 25 4.48 1.93 5.34
N THR A 26 4.33 2.29 6.61
CA THR A 26 3.06 2.74 7.20
C THR A 26 3.30 3.72 8.34
N GLY A 27 2.39 4.67 8.54
CA GLY A 27 2.43 5.57 9.69
C GLY A 27 3.51 6.67 9.62
N GLU A 28 4.11 6.88 8.45
CA GLU A 28 5.20 7.84 8.23
C GLU A 28 4.69 9.28 8.16
N LEU A 29 5.46 10.25 8.65
CA LEU A 29 5.01 11.64 8.79
C LEU A 29 5.02 12.45 7.48
N SER A 30 5.53 11.88 6.39
CA SER A 30 5.51 12.51 5.08
C SER A 30 5.49 11.47 3.96
N LYS A 31 4.96 11.87 2.80
CA LYS A 31 4.98 11.06 1.57
C LYS A 31 6.39 10.55 1.24
N ARG A 32 7.37 11.46 1.25
CA ARG A 32 8.77 11.13 0.94
C ARG A 32 9.36 10.12 1.94
N ALA A 33 9.06 10.27 3.23
CA ALA A 33 9.54 9.31 4.24
C ALA A 33 8.96 7.90 4.00
N ALA A 34 7.65 7.82 3.68
CA ALA A 34 7.01 6.56 3.30
C ALA A 34 7.67 5.93 2.07
N GLU A 35 7.85 6.69 1.00
CA GLU A 35 8.50 6.22 -0.23
C GLU A 35 9.92 5.68 0.04
N GLN A 36 10.74 6.42 0.78
CA GLN A 36 12.11 5.99 1.09
C GLN A 36 12.14 4.75 1.99
N ARG A 37 11.22 4.64 2.97
CA ARG A 37 11.14 3.46 3.83
C ARG A 37 10.65 2.22 3.08
N ALA A 38 9.69 2.37 2.18
CA ALA A 38 9.24 1.26 1.33
C ALA A 38 10.35 0.78 0.38
N LEU A 39 11.09 1.70 -0.24
CA LEU A 39 12.26 1.37 -1.07
C LEU A 39 13.34 0.63 -0.27
N GLY A 40 13.73 1.15 0.89
CA GLY A 40 14.70 0.50 1.77
C GLY A 40 14.26 -0.90 2.21
N ALA A 41 12.99 -1.05 2.60
CA ALA A 41 12.43 -2.36 2.97
C ALA A 41 12.43 -3.36 1.80
N CYS A 42 12.24 -2.89 0.56
CA CYS A 42 12.33 -3.73 -0.64
C CYS A 42 13.77 -4.22 -0.84
N GLU A 43 14.75 -3.33 -0.76
CA GLU A 43 16.17 -3.65 -0.91
C GLU A 43 16.70 -4.57 0.21
N GLU A 44 16.32 -4.31 1.46
CA GLU A 44 16.67 -5.13 2.64
C GLU A 44 16.17 -6.58 2.51
N ARG A 45 15.03 -6.77 1.83
CA ARG A 45 14.48 -8.10 1.53
C ARG A 45 15.14 -8.79 0.34
N GLY A 46 16.10 -8.13 -0.32
CA GLY A 46 16.81 -8.64 -1.49
C GLY A 46 16.18 -8.25 -2.83
N GLY A 47 15.23 -7.32 -2.84
CA GLY A 47 14.71 -6.72 -4.08
C GLY A 47 15.80 -5.88 -4.76
N HIS A 48 15.84 -5.92 -6.09
CA HIS A 48 16.75 -5.08 -6.88
C HIS A 48 15.96 -4.14 -7.78
N SER A 49 16.52 -2.97 -8.10
CA SER A 49 15.83 -1.96 -8.91
C SER A 49 14.43 -1.63 -8.35
N CYS A 50 14.32 -1.54 -7.03
CA CYS A 50 13.06 -1.29 -6.34
C CYS A 50 12.48 0.07 -6.78
N VAL A 51 11.19 0.10 -7.06
CA VAL A 51 10.46 1.31 -7.44
C VAL A 51 9.19 1.44 -6.60
N VAL A 52 8.84 2.66 -6.21
CA VAL A 52 7.55 2.92 -5.55
C VAL A 52 6.44 2.74 -6.57
N THR A 53 5.50 1.85 -6.28
CA THR A 53 4.34 1.55 -7.14
C THR A 53 3.06 2.13 -6.58
N PHE A 54 2.99 2.36 -5.27
CA PHE A 54 1.80 2.92 -4.65
C PHE A 54 2.11 3.75 -3.40
N THR A 55 1.32 4.78 -3.14
CA THR A 55 1.45 5.63 -1.96
C THR A 55 0.08 6.16 -1.54
N TYR A 56 -0.20 6.13 -0.24
CA TYR A 56 -1.50 6.46 0.33
C TYR A 56 -1.35 7.24 1.64
N PHE A 57 -2.38 7.97 2.04
CA PHE A 57 -2.42 8.73 3.29
C PHE A 57 -3.80 8.70 3.92
N ASN A 58 -3.84 8.73 5.26
CA ASN A 58 -5.07 8.81 6.07
C ASN A 58 -6.16 7.79 5.69
N GLN A 59 -5.76 6.59 5.27
CA GLN A 59 -6.68 5.56 4.79
C GLN A 59 -6.03 4.17 4.84
N CYS A 60 -6.83 3.15 4.58
CA CYS A 60 -6.40 1.77 4.43
C CYS A 60 -6.16 1.42 2.96
N VAL A 61 -5.31 0.41 2.73
CA VAL A 61 -5.00 -0.15 1.42
C VAL A 61 -5.12 -1.66 1.44
N ALA A 62 -5.50 -2.25 0.32
CA ALA A 62 -5.36 -3.68 0.03
C ALA A 62 -4.65 -3.86 -1.32
N LEU A 63 -3.67 -4.77 -1.37
CA LEU A 63 -3.09 -5.29 -2.61
C LEU A 63 -3.73 -6.62 -2.98
N ILE A 64 -4.13 -6.73 -4.23
CA ILE A 64 -4.79 -7.91 -4.78
C ILE A 64 -3.91 -8.49 -5.88
N ASP A 65 -3.47 -9.73 -5.68
CA ASP A 65 -2.76 -10.53 -6.68
C ASP A 65 -3.79 -11.26 -7.55
N PRO A 66 -3.82 -11.04 -8.88
CA PRO A 66 -4.71 -11.78 -9.79
C PRO A 66 -4.29 -13.24 -10.00
N ASN A 67 -3.15 -13.67 -9.45
CA ASN A 67 -2.52 -14.98 -9.64
C ASN A 67 -2.23 -15.28 -11.12
N ILE A 68 -1.80 -14.26 -11.86
CA ILE A 68 -1.41 -14.36 -13.27
C ILE A 68 0.05 -13.92 -13.39
N LEU A 69 0.91 -14.84 -13.82
CA LEU A 69 2.34 -14.58 -14.00
C LEU A 69 2.58 -13.36 -14.89
N GLY A 70 3.46 -12.46 -14.44
CA GLY A 70 3.81 -11.24 -15.18
C GLY A 70 2.77 -10.11 -15.10
N THR A 71 1.71 -10.26 -14.29
CA THR A 71 0.72 -9.21 -14.07
C THR A 71 0.95 -8.55 -12.71
N SER A 72 0.94 -7.21 -12.68
CA SER A 72 1.08 -6.46 -11.43
C SER A 72 -0.12 -6.64 -10.50
N ASN A 73 0.11 -6.48 -9.20
CA ASN A 73 -0.95 -6.41 -8.21
C ASN A 73 -1.84 -5.19 -8.44
N PHE A 74 -3.12 -5.32 -8.11
CA PHE A 74 -4.04 -4.21 -8.01
C PHE A 74 -3.93 -3.59 -6.62
N ALA A 75 -3.98 -2.27 -6.52
CA ALA A 75 -4.04 -1.56 -5.25
C ALA A 75 -5.39 -0.84 -5.13
N GLN A 76 -6.06 -1.01 -4.00
CA GLN A 76 -7.31 -0.33 -3.70
C GLN A 76 -7.24 0.27 -2.31
N THR A 77 -7.75 1.49 -2.17
CA THR A 77 -7.87 2.16 -0.86
C THR A 77 -9.32 2.35 -0.44
N ALA A 78 -9.52 2.42 0.87
CA ALA A 78 -10.78 2.77 1.52
C ALA A 78 -10.52 3.24 2.95
N ASP A 79 -11.58 3.62 3.66
CA ASP A 79 -11.55 3.97 5.08
C ASP A 79 -11.34 2.79 6.03
N SER A 80 -11.54 1.55 5.55
CA SER A 80 -11.30 0.30 6.28
C SER A 80 -10.56 -0.74 5.43
N ILE A 81 -9.94 -1.73 6.07
CA ILE A 81 -9.29 -2.85 5.37
C ILE A 81 -10.33 -3.69 4.62
N GLU A 82 -11.48 -3.91 5.25
CA GLU A 82 -12.58 -4.71 4.74
C GLU A 82 -13.09 -4.11 3.42
N THR A 83 -13.44 -2.82 3.42
CA THR A 83 -13.92 -2.14 2.22
C THR A 83 -12.84 -2.04 1.14
N ALA A 84 -11.58 -1.78 1.50
CA ALA A 84 -10.48 -1.75 0.53
C ALA A 84 -10.31 -3.12 -0.15
N SER A 85 -10.41 -4.20 0.64
CA SER A 85 -10.29 -5.57 0.17
C SER A 85 -11.45 -5.97 -0.72
N GLU A 86 -12.69 -5.71 -0.32
CA GLU A 86 -13.88 -6.02 -1.11
C GLU A 86 -13.88 -5.29 -2.46
N LEU A 87 -13.61 -3.98 -2.45
CA LEU A 87 -13.54 -3.18 -3.67
C LEU A 87 -12.41 -3.64 -4.58
N GLY A 88 -11.24 -3.94 -4.00
CA GLY A 88 -10.08 -4.39 -4.78
C GLY A 88 -10.26 -5.78 -5.37
N LEU A 89 -10.87 -6.72 -4.64
CA LEU A 89 -11.20 -8.06 -5.15
C LEU A 89 -12.21 -7.97 -6.29
N LYS A 90 -13.26 -7.15 -6.12
CA LYS A 90 -14.24 -6.90 -7.17
C LYS A 90 -13.59 -6.29 -8.42
N TYR A 91 -12.77 -5.26 -8.24
CA TYR A 91 -12.08 -4.60 -9.34
C TYR A 91 -11.13 -5.57 -10.08
N CYS A 92 -10.36 -6.37 -9.34
CA CYS A 92 -9.51 -7.39 -9.92
C CYS A 92 -10.31 -8.41 -10.74
N ALA A 93 -11.43 -8.93 -10.20
CA ALA A 93 -12.27 -9.90 -10.91
C ALA A 93 -12.84 -9.33 -12.23
N GLU A 94 -13.17 -8.03 -12.24
CA GLU A 94 -13.67 -7.34 -13.44
C GLU A 94 -12.57 -7.05 -14.49
N LYS A 95 -11.32 -6.84 -14.06
CA LYS A 95 -10.23 -6.34 -14.94
C LYS A 95 -9.19 -7.37 -15.33
N ALA A 96 -8.91 -8.36 -14.49
CA ALA A 96 -7.85 -9.34 -14.71
C ALA A 96 -8.26 -10.49 -15.66
N GLY A 97 -9.53 -10.56 -16.05
CA GLY A 97 -10.06 -11.53 -17.00
C GLY A 97 -10.39 -12.90 -16.40
N PRO A 98 -10.92 -13.83 -17.20
CA PRO A 98 -11.57 -15.06 -16.71
C PRO A 98 -10.63 -16.10 -16.08
N LYS A 99 -9.31 -15.94 -16.21
CA LYS A 99 -8.31 -16.83 -15.60
C LYS A 99 -7.80 -16.33 -14.24
N ALA A 100 -8.23 -15.14 -13.81
CA ALA A 100 -7.74 -14.55 -12.58
C ALA A 100 -8.29 -15.28 -11.35
N SER A 101 -7.41 -15.50 -10.38
CA SER A 101 -7.78 -15.92 -9.03
C SER A 101 -7.33 -14.81 -8.08
N CYS A 102 -8.16 -13.77 -7.98
CA CYS A 102 -7.90 -12.57 -7.20
C CYS A 102 -7.88 -12.88 -5.71
N LYS A 103 -6.77 -12.57 -5.03
CA LYS A 103 -6.60 -12.74 -3.59
C LYS A 103 -5.93 -11.51 -2.97
N VAL A 104 -6.33 -11.13 -1.77
CA VAL A 104 -5.61 -10.11 -1.01
C VAL A 104 -4.26 -10.68 -0.56
N VAL A 105 -3.17 -10.00 -0.89
CA VAL A 105 -1.80 -10.41 -0.52
C VAL A 105 -1.15 -9.47 0.50
N TYR A 106 -1.70 -8.28 0.66
CA TYR A 106 -1.28 -7.32 1.68
C TYR A 106 -2.42 -6.36 1.98
N SER A 107 -2.56 -5.95 3.23
CA SER A 107 -3.44 -4.84 3.62
C SER A 107 -2.92 -4.17 4.88
N ASP A 108 -3.12 -2.85 4.97
CA ASP A 108 -2.73 -2.06 6.15
C ASP A 108 -3.43 -0.68 6.14
N CYS A 109 -3.37 0.04 7.25
CA CYS A 109 -3.89 1.40 7.40
C CYS A 109 -2.85 2.38 7.90
N THR A 110 -2.85 3.58 7.31
CA THR A 110 -2.09 4.72 7.84
C THR A 110 -3.06 5.79 8.32
N MET A 111 -3.47 5.72 9.58
CA MET A 111 -4.44 6.65 10.17
C MET A 111 -3.76 7.91 10.74
N PRO A 112 -4.42 9.08 10.67
CA PRO A 112 -3.85 10.32 11.19
C PRO A 112 -3.57 10.22 12.69
N LYS A 113 -2.47 10.83 13.13
CA LYS A 113 -2.04 10.84 14.54
C LYS A 113 -2.32 12.21 15.14
N TYR A 114 -2.99 12.26 16.28
CA TYR A 114 -3.18 13.50 17.02
C TYR A 114 -1.91 13.86 17.80
N ARG A 115 -1.51 15.13 17.76
CA ARG A 115 -0.46 15.71 18.62
C ARG A 115 -1.01 16.90 19.37
N GLU A 116 -0.64 17.02 20.65
CA GLU A 116 -1.03 18.12 21.54
C GLU A 116 -0.28 19.42 21.27
#